data_AF-A0A2M9Q6B1-F1
#
_entry.id   AF-A0A2M9Q6B1-F1
#
_cell.length_a   1.000
_cell.length_b   1.000
_cell.length_c   1.000
_cell.angle_alpha   90.00
_cell.angle_beta   90.00
_cell.angle_gamma   90.00
#
_symmetry.space_group_name_H-M   'P 1'
#
loop_
_entity.id
_entity.type
_entity.pdbx_description
1 polymer ?
#
loop_
_entity_poly.entity_id
_entity_poly.type
_entity_poly.pdbx_seq_one_letter_code
_entity_poly.pdbx_strand_id
1 'polypeptide(L)'
;HEDHIGGIPYLLKKLNVPIYATRFTLGLIELKLKEHKLLRETELIEIHSDSSLNFGQVDVSFFRTNHSIPDCLGIVIKTPEGNVVHTGDFKFDLTPVNNQFADIHKMSEIGSEGVLVLISESTNAERPGLTPSEKLVGNHIEDAFLHAERKIVISTFASNVNRIQQIVNAAIATNRKLALLGRSMVNVVDVALERGYLNIPEDMLLDAREVKYLPPEEVVVLCTGSQGEPLAALSRLANGNHREVKILPDDTVILASSPIPGNEKGVSRIVDNLFQLGAKVIYGSSSHTGMHVSGHGHQEDLKLMLTLMKPKFFIPIHGEFRMLHQHRLLAESVGVKRGHTFIMKNGDVVDIENAMARQTRKVPSGDTYVDGIGIGEVEGIVLRDRKQLSEDGMLVIVITLNKIDGAFISEPDTISRGFVYAKDFEELLTKVNILVKETINELQEESKQPIHVLKREIKRAVGQYLFTQTKRKPMILPIIIDI
;
A
#
# COMPACT_ATOMS: atom_id res chain seq x y z
N HIS A 1 -4.65 7.10 -6.94
CA HIS A 1 -4.37 5.76 -6.39
C HIS A 1 -4.75 5.68 -4.91
N GLU A 2 -4.82 4.48 -4.31
CA GLU A 2 -5.25 4.27 -2.91
C GLU A 2 -4.40 5.02 -1.88
N ASP A 3 -3.09 5.08 -2.10
CA ASP A 3 -2.12 5.88 -1.35
C ASP A 3 -2.36 7.40 -1.43
N HIS A 4 -3.20 7.87 -2.34
CA HIS A 4 -3.60 9.28 -2.45
C HIS A 4 -5.03 9.53 -1.96
N ILE A 5 -5.97 8.61 -2.21
CA ILE A 5 -7.41 8.81 -1.91
C ILE A 5 -7.93 7.98 -0.73
N GLY A 6 -7.19 6.96 -0.26
CA GLY A 6 -7.66 5.99 0.72
C GLY A 6 -7.87 6.58 2.12
N GLY A 7 -7.15 7.65 2.45
CA GLY A 7 -7.30 8.38 3.71
C GLY A 7 -8.50 9.32 3.78
N ILE A 8 -9.14 9.63 2.64
CA ILE A 8 -10.20 10.66 2.55
C ILE A 8 -11.37 10.41 3.52
N PRO A 9 -11.97 9.21 3.61
CA PRO A 9 -13.09 8.98 4.52
C PRO A 9 -12.72 9.16 5.99
N TYR A 10 -11.46 8.93 6.35
CA TYR A 10 -10.97 9.10 7.72
C TYR A 10 -10.74 10.57 8.04
N LEU A 11 -10.21 11.34 7.08
CA LEU A 11 -10.05 12.79 7.19
C LEU A 11 -11.40 13.50 7.31
N LEU A 12 -12.36 13.17 6.45
CA LEU A 12 -13.68 13.82 6.44
C LEU A 12 -14.49 13.62 7.73
N LYS A 13 -14.29 12.50 8.44
CA LYS A 13 -14.88 12.27 9.77
C LYS A 13 -14.37 13.26 10.82
N LYS A 14 -13.24 13.92 10.59
CA LYS A 14 -12.63 14.90 11.49
C LYS A 14 -12.82 16.33 10.98
N LEU A 15 -12.80 16.53 9.67
CA LEU A 15 -12.87 17.84 9.02
C LEU A 15 -13.71 17.74 7.75
N ASN A 16 -14.93 18.30 7.75
CA ASN A 16 -15.78 18.33 6.58
C ASN A 16 -15.44 19.52 5.68
N VAL A 17 -14.87 19.25 4.50
CA VAL A 17 -14.39 20.23 3.53
C VAL A 17 -14.71 19.75 2.10
N PRO A 18 -14.87 20.67 1.13
CA PRO A 18 -15.08 20.30 -0.27
C PRO A 18 -13.89 19.54 -0.85
N ILE A 19 -14.17 18.55 -1.69
CA ILE A 19 -13.17 17.77 -2.41
C ILE A 19 -13.21 18.15 -3.88
N TYR A 20 -12.09 18.66 -4.38
CA TYR A 20 -11.88 18.93 -5.79
C TYR A 20 -11.10 17.77 -6.40
N ALA A 21 -11.66 17.08 -7.38
CA ALA A 21 -10.96 16.01 -8.08
C ALA A 21 -11.46 15.84 -9.51
N THR A 22 -10.66 15.14 -10.31
CA THR A 22 -11.03 14.80 -11.69
C THR A 22 -12.18 13.80 -11.74
N ARG A 23 -12.89 13.78 -12.87
CA ARG A 23 -14.04 12.92 -13.08
C ARG A 23 -13.75 11.47 -12.75
N PHE A 24 -12.65 10.87 -13.20
CA PHE A 24 -12.37 9.48 -12.81
C PHE A 24 -12.12 9.34 -11.30
N THR A 25 -11.34 10.25 -10.72
CA THR A 25 -10.99 10.24 -9.30
C THR A 25 -12.22 10.38 -8.39
N LEU A 26 -13.18 11.23 -8.74
CA LEU A 26 -14.44 11.39 -8.02
C LEU A 26 -15.24 10.09 -7.98
N GLY A 27 -15.27 9.32 -9.07
CA GLY A 27 -15.97 8.03 -9.08
C GLY A 27 -15.38 7.04 -8.08
N LEU A 28 -14.06 7.02 -7.95
CA LEU A 28 -13.37 6.18 -6.96
C LEU A 28 -13.60 6.68 -5.53
N ILE A 29 -13.60 8.00 -5.31
CA ILE A 29 -13.89 8.60 -4.01
C ILE A 29 -15.34 8.30 -3.60
N GLU A 30 -16.31 8.41 -4.51
CA GLU A 30 -17.72 8.11 -4.26
C GLU A 30 -17.92 6.68 -3.75
N LEU A 31 -17.25 5.68 -4.33
CA LEU A 31 -17.30 4.30 -3.85
C LEU A 31 -16.88 4.22 -2.37
N LYS A 32 -15.78 4.86 -2.01
CA LYS A 32 -15.29 4.90 -0.62
C LYS A 32 -16.26 5.63 0.30
N LEU A 33 -16.76 6.79 -0.12
CA LEU A 33 -17.71 7.55 0.68
C LEU A 33 -19.04 6.81 0.88
N LYS A 34 -19.48 6.00 -0.10
CA LYS A 34 -20.64 5.11 0.04
C LYS A 34 -20.38 4.04 1.10
N GLU A 35 -19.24 3.35 1.05
CA GLU A 35 -18.85 2.34 2.04
C GLU A 35 -18.77 2.91 3.46
N HIS A 36 -18.28 4.15 3.60
CA HIS A 36 -18.18 4.84 4.88
C HIS A 36 -19.42 5.66 5.27
N LYS A 37 -20.49 5.66 4.45
CA LYS A 37 -21.74 6.40 4.67
C LYS A 37 -21.58 7.93 4.77
N LEU A 38 -20.59 8.50 4.10
CA LEU A 38 -20.27 9.93 4.10
C LEU A 38 -20.70 10.67 2.83
N LEU A 39 -21.10 9.94 1.78
CA LEU A 39 -21.33 10.53 0.45
C LEU A 39 -22.36 11.67 0.47
N ARG A 40 -23.42 11.57 1.27
CA ARG A 40 -24.48 12.59 1.33
C ARG A 40 -24.07 13.88 2.03
N GLU A 41 -23.01 13.83 2.83
CA GLU A 41 -22.54 14.94 3.68
C GLU A 41 -21.29 15.62 3.12
N THR A 42 -20.73 15.06 2.06
CA THR A 42 -19.48 15.51 1.44
C THR A 42 -19.78 16.29 0.16
N GLU A 43 -19.21 17.48 0.03
CA GLU A 43 -19.25 18.25 -1.21
C GLU A 43 -18.14 17.77 -2.17
N LEU A 44 -18.55 17.26 -3.34
CA LEU A 44 -17.66 16.77 -4.38
C LEU A 44 -17.72 17.71 -5.60
N ILE A 45 -16.59 18.26 -6.00
CA ILE A 45 -16.48 19.25 -7.07
C ILE A 45 -15.55 18.71 -8.16
N GLU A 46 -16.07 18.60 -9.38
CA GLU A 46 -15.30 18.14 -10.53
C GLU A 46 -14.37 19.25 -11.03
N ILE A 47 -13.10 18.88 -11.27
CA ILE A 47 -12.09 19.74 -11.89
C ILE A 47 -11.41 19.02 -13.06
N HIS A 48 -10.79 19.79 -13.95
CA HIS A 48 -10.00 19.32 -15.08
C HIS A 48 -8.72 20.17 -15.25
N SER A 49 -7.89 19.83 -16.23
CA SER A 49 -6.60 20.49 -16.48
C SER A 49 -6.71 22.00 -16.69
N ASP A 50 -7.85 22.49 -17.19
CA ASP A 50 -8.08 23.91 -17.47
C ASP A 50 -8.89 24.64 -16.39
N SER A 51 -9.24 23.94 -15.31
CA SER A 51 -9.91 24.57 -14.17
C SER A 51 -8.97 25.53 -13.46
N SER A 52 -9.55 26.58 -12.89
CA SER A 52 -8.88 27.53 -12.00
C SER A 52 -9.79 27.81 -10.81
N LEU A 53 -9.21 27.81 -9.61
CA LEU A 53 -9.90 28.01 -8.34
C LEU A 53 -9.25 29.18 -7.62
N ASN A 54 -10.05 30.10 -7.09
CA ASN A 54 -9.57 31.24 -6.30
C ASN A 54 -9.94 31.06 -4.82
N PHE A 55 -8.95 31.18 -3.96
CA PHE A 55 -9.08 31.15 -2.50
C PHE A 55 -8.54 32.44 -1.88
N GLY A 56 -8.97 33.58 -2.42
CA GLY A 56 -8.52 34.91 -2.00
C GLY A 56 -7.15 35.24 -2.56
N GLN A 57 -6.11 35.17 -1.72
CA GLN A 57 -4.72 35.46 -2.11
C GLN A 57 -4.01 34.26 -2.76
N VAL A 58 -4.70 33.12 -2.88
CA VAL A 58 -4.16 31.89 -3.45
C VAL A 58 -5.00 31.49 -4.65
N ASP A 59 -4.36 31.41 -5.81
CA ASP A 59 -4.98 30.85 -7.02
C ASP A 59 -4.42 29.45 -7.27
N VAL A 60 -5.32 28.50 -7.52
CA VAL A 60 -4.96 27.12 -7.83
C VAL A 60 -5.36 26.83 -9.27
N SER A 61 -4.42 26.28 -10.03
CA SER A 61 -4.64 25.82 -11.41
C SER A 61 -3.96 24.48 -11.62
N PHE A 62 -4.25 23.82 -12.74
CA PHE A 62 -3.85 22.44 -12.97
C PHE A 62 -3.15 22.24 -14.32
N PHE A 63 -2.47 21.11 -14.46
CA PHE A 63 -1.93 20.64 -15.73
C PHE A 63 -1.97 19.11 -15.75
N ARG A 64 -2.20 18.51 -16.92
CA ARG A 64 -2.31 17.06 -17.06
C ARG A 64 -0.94 16.39 -17.01
N THR A 65 -0.87 15.26 -16.31
CA THR A 65 0.28 14.35 -16.28
C THR A 65 -0.11 12.94 -16.75
N ASN A 66 0.86 12.17 -17.22
CA ASN A 66 0.67 10.74 -17.47
C ASN A 66 1.04 9.94 -16.23
N HIS A 67 0.27 8.89 -15.92
CA HIS A 67 0.59 7.95 -14.84
C HIS A 67 -0.07 6.59 -15.13
N SER A 68 -0.06 5.67 -14.16
CA SER A 68 -0.71 4.34 -14.29
C SER A 68 -2.23 4.36 -14.10
N ILE A 69 -2.84 5.54 -13.92
CA ILE A 69 -4.29 5.74 -13.80
C ILE A 69 -4.70 6.95 -14.66
N PRO A 70 -5.90 6.97 -15.27
CA PRO A 70 -6.39 8.12 -16.03
C PRO A 70 -6.53 9.39 -15.18
N ASP A 71 -6.65 10.53 -15.84
CA ASP A 71 -7.01 11.82 -15.24
C ASP A 71 -6.11 12.30 -14.10
N CYS A 72 -4.80 12.08 -14.24
CA CYS A 72 -3.82 12.63 -13.33
C CYS A 72 -3.55 14.11 -13.63
N LEU A 73 -3.49 14.91 -12.57
CA LEU A 73 -3.19 16.33 -12.61
C LEU A 73 -2.01 16.65 -11.70
N GLY A 74 -1.11 17.50 -12.19
CA GLY A 74 -0.28 18.33 -11.33
C GLY A 74 -1.01 19.63 -10.97
N ILE A 75 -0.52 20.29 -9.92
CA ILE A 75 -1.16 21.46 -9.30
C ILE A 75 -0.17 22.61 -9.28
N VAL A 76 -0.63 23.80 -9.67
CA VAL A 76 0.08 25.07 -9.51
C VAL A 76 -0.67 25.92 -8.49
N ILE A 77 0.00 26.24 -7.39
CA ILE A 77 -0.51 27.07 -6.30
C ILE A 77 0.22 28.40 -6.39
N LYS A 78 -0.46 29.42 -6.91
CA LYS A 78 0.06 30.79 -7.01
C LYS A 78 -0.18 31.48 -5.66
N THR A 79 0.89 32.03 -5.08
CA THR A 79 0.86 32.74 -3.80
C THR A 79 1.54 34.10 -3.96
N PRO A 80 1.38 35.05 -3.01
CA PRO A 80 2.10 36.33 -3.05
C PRO A 80 3.63 36.20 -3.05
N GLU A 81 4.18 35.10 -2.52
CA GLU A 81 5.62 34.83 -2.49
C GLU A 81 6.14 34.22 -3.82
N GLY A 82 5.24 33.61 -4.61
CA GLY A 82 5.55 32.95 -5.88
C GLY A 82 4.79 31.64 -6.09
N ASN A 83 5.08 30.97 -7.21
CA ASN A 83 4.38 29.74 -7.62
C ASN A 83 4.97 28.50 -6.94
N VAL A 84 4.13 27.72 -6.29
CA VAL A 84 4.45 26.37 -5.79
C VAL A 84 3.82 25.34 -6.73
N VAL A 85 4.62 24.46 -7.30
CA VAL A 85 4.17 23.42 -8.22
C VAL A 85 4.28 22.05 -7.56
N HIS A 86 3.19 21.28 -7.56
CA HIS A 86 3.16 19.90 -7.13
C HIS A 86 2.92 19.00 -8.35
N THR A 87 3.85 18.09 -8.65
CA THR A 87 3.77 17.27 -9.87
C THR A 87 2.64 16.24 -9.81
N GLY A 88 2.22 15.86 -8.60
CA GLY A 88 1.53 14.59 -8.40
C GLY A 88 2.48 13.43 -8.73
N ASP A 89 1.92 12.25 -8.93
CA ASP A 89 2.67 11.13 -9.50
C ASP A 89 2.62 11.22 -11.03
N PHE A 90 3.75 11.01 -11.69
CA PHE A 90 3.86 11.14 -13.13
C PHE A 90 4.95 10.27 -13.76
N LYS A 91 4.78 10.04 -15.05
CA LYS A 91 5.81 9.72 -16.04
C LYS A 91 5.60 10.59 -17.28
N PHE A 92 6.53 10.58 -18.23
CA PHE A 92 6.24 11.06 -19.58
C PHE A 92 5.98 9.87 -20.51
N ASP A 93 4.72 9.69 -20.91
CA ASP A 93 4.35 8.74 -21.95
C ASP A 93 3.97 9.54 -23.20
N LEU A 94 4.83 9.50 -24.23
CA LEU A 94 4.61 10.24 -25.47
C LEU A 94 3.62 9.54 -26.41
N THR A 95 3.23 8.30 -26.10
CA THR A 95 2.25 7.51 -26.86
C THR A 95 1.26 6.83 -25.92
N PRO A 96 0.54 7.59 -25.07
CA PRO A 96 -0.37 7.02 -24.08
C PRO A 96 -1.55 6.33 -24.77
N VAL A 97 -1.99 5.20 -24.23
CA VAL A 97 -3.03 4.33 -24.82
C VAL A 97 -4.38 5.05 -24.93
N ASN A 98 -4.69 5.90 -23.97
CA ASN A 98 -5.98 6.60 -23.86
C ASN A 98 -5.99 7.98 -24.55
N ASN A 99 -4.97 8.32 -25.33
CA ASN A 99 -4.78 9.65 -25.95
C ASN A 99 -4.81 10.83 -24.96
N GLN A 100 -4.63 10.57 -23.65
CA GLN A 100 -4.46 11.62 -22.66
C GLN A 100 -2.98 11.99 -22.58
N PHE A 101 -2.51 12.91 -23.41
CA PHE A 101 -1.12 13.38 -23.38
C PHE A 101 -0.87 14.28 -22.16
N ALA A 102 0.35 14.25 -21.60
CA ALA A 102 0.78 15.26 -20.63
C ALA A 102 0.84 16.65 -21.27
N ASP A 103 0.51 17.69 -20.49
CA ASP A 103 0.47 19.08 -20.97
C ASP A 103 1.88 19.70 -21.03
N ILE A 104 2.79 19.13 -21.82
CA ILE A 104 4.22 19.53 -21.86
C ILE A 104 4.39 21.02 -22.16
N HIS A 105 3.60 21.58 -23.08
CA HIS A 105 3.65 23.01 -23.41
C HIS A 105 3.22 23.88 -22.23
N LYS A 106 2.16 23.50 -21.52
CA LYS A 106 1.67 24.20 -20.32
C LYS A 106 2.71 24.14 -19.20
N MET A 107 3.36 22.99 -19.00
CA MET A 107 4.47 22.84 -18.05
C MET A 107 5.62 23.81 -18.37
N SER A 108 5.98 23.94 -19.65
CA SER A 108 7.01 24.89 -20.09
C SER A 108 6.62 26.35 -19.88
N GLU A 109 5.34 26.69 -20.05
CA GLU A 109 4.80 28.02 -19.77
C GLU A 109 4.86 28.33 -18.28
N ILE A 110 4.42 27.39 -17.42
CA ILE A 110 4.52 27.50 -15.96
C ILE A 110 5.97 27.76 -15.51
N GLY A 111 6.93 27.03 -16.07
CA GLY A 111 8.35 27.26 -15.79
C GLY A 111 8.87 28.61 -16.26
N SER A 112 8.28 29.17 -17.33
CA SER A 112 8.64 30.49 -17.85
C SER A 112 8.03 31.64 -17.04
N GLU A 113 6.85 31.43 -16.45
CA GLU A 113 6.26 32.35 -15.45
C GLU A 113 7.09 32.39 -14.15
N GLY A 114 7.88 31.35 -13.90
CA GLY A 114 8.77 31.21 -12.76
C GLY A 114 8.17 30.34 -11.65
N VAL A 115 8.93 29.32 -11.24
CA VAL A 115 8.55 28.38 -10.18
C VAL A 115 9.42 28.63 -8.94
N LEU A 116 8.78 29.03 -7.83
CA LEU A 116 9.47 29.24 -6.56
C LEU A 116 9.88 27.91 -5.93
N VAL A 117 8.93 26.97 -5.85
CA VAL A 117 9.16 25.63 -5.30
C VAL A 117 8.56 24.59 -6.21
N LEU A 118 9.34 23.58 -6.58
CA LEU A 118 8.83 22.35 -7.18
C LEU A 118 8.81 21.24 -6.12
N ILE A 119 7.65 20.64 -5.94
CA ILE A 119 7.40 19.46 -5.12
C ILE A 119 7.17 18.30 -6.09
N SER A 120 8.13 17.37 -6.17
CA SER A 120 8.13 16.32 -7.20
C SER A 120 8.25 14.91 -6.65
N GLU A 121 7.48 13.98 -7.23
CA GLU A 121 7.59 12.55 -6.92
C GLU A 121 8.99 11.99 -7.19
N SER A 122 9.43 11.01 -6.42
CA SER A 122 10.83 10.51 -6.46
C SER A 122 10.92 8.99 -6.59
N THR A 123 9.80 8.30 -6.78
CA THR A 123 9.69 6.84 -6.57
C THR A 123 10.72 6.06 -7.39
N ASN A 124 11.00 6.52 -8.61
CA ASN A 124 11.91 5.87 -9.54
C ASN A 124 13.21 6.66 -9.78
N ALA A 125 13.61 7.56 -8.87
CA ALA A 125 14.85 8.35 -9.00
C ALA A 125 16.13 7.51 -9.06
N GLU A 126 16.09 6.26 -8.60
CA GLU A 126 17.22 5.32 -8.66
C GLU A 126 17.33 4.59 -10.00
N ARG A 127 16.33 4.71 -10.89
CA ARG A 127 16.25 3.97 -12.14
C ARG A 127 16.67 4.84 -13.33
N PRO A 128 17.75 4.47 -14.05
CA PRO A 128 18.25 5.27 -15.16
C PRO A 128 17.34 5.19 -16.39
N GLY A 129 17.51 6.14 -17.31
CA GLY A 129 16.83 6.16 -18.59
C GLY A 129 15.42 6.75 -18.56
N LEU A 130 14.63 6.44 -19.59
CA LEU A 130 13.24 6.86 -19.77
C LEU A 130 12.27 5.75 -19.37
N THR A 131 11.10 6.10 -18.87
CA THR A 131 10.02 5.14 -18.67
C THR A 131 9.45 4.70 -20.03
N PRO A 132 9.35 3.38 -20.30
CA PRO A 132 8.73 2.90 -21.54
C PRO A 132 7.23 3.22 -21.57
N SER A 133 6.70 3.43 -22.77
CA SER A 133 5.27 3.70 -22.99
C SER A 133 4.39 2.49 -22.63
N GLU A 134 3.19 2.74 -22.12
CA GLU A 134 2.17 1.70 -21.93
C GLU A 134 1.83 0.97 -23.24
N LYS A 135 1.97 1.64 -24.40
CA LYS A 135 1.68 1.04 -25.71
C LYS A 135 2.49 -0.23 -25.97
N LEU A 136 3.74 -0.30 -25.51
CA LEU A 136 4.59 -1.48 -25.65
C LEU A 136 4.03 -2.69 -24.89
N VAL A 137 3.45 -2.46 -23.72
CA VAL A 137 2.85 -3.53 -22.92
C VAL A 137 1.64 -4.14 -23.63
N GLY A 138 0.84 -3.32 -24.31
CA GLY A 138 -0.31 -3.79 -25.08
C GLY A 138 0.08 -4.82 -26.14
N ASN A 139 1.16 -4.56 -26.88
CA ASN A 139 1.66 -5.49 -27.89
C ASN A 139 2.08 -6.83 -27.30
N HIS A 140 2.73 -6.83 -26.13
CA HIS A 140 3.12 -8.07 -25.44
C HIS A 140 1.92 -8.84 -24.91
N ILE A 141 0.90 -8.14 -24.41
CA ILE A 141 -0.35 -8.78 -23.96
C ILE A 141 -1.06 -9.43 -25.14
N GLU A 142 -1.18 -8.73 -26.27
CA GLU A 142 -1.80 -9.28 -27.48
C GLU A 142 -1.05 -10.52 -27.99
N ASP A 143 0.29 -10.47 -28.04
CA ASP A 143 1.13 -11.60 -28.41
C ASP A 143 0.92 -12.81 -27.48
N ALA A 144 0.88 -12.59 -26.17
CA ALA A 144 0.60 -13.65 -25.20
C ALA A 144 -0.81 -14.25 -25.39
N PHE A 145 -1.79 -13.44 -25.78
CA PHE A 145 -3.16 -13.90 -26.01
C PHE A 145 -3.28 -14.74 -27.29
N LEU A 146 -2.54 -14.38 -28.33
CA LEU A 146 -2.47 -15.14 -29.60
C LEU A 146 -1.84 -16.52 -29.42
N HIS A 147 -0.83 -16.64 -28.56
CA HIS A 147 -0.12 -17.90 -28.31
C HIS A 147 -0.79 -18.81 -27.26
N ALA A 148 -1.76 -18.30 -26.50
CA ALA A 148 -2.41 -19.08 -25.46
C ALA A 148 -3.41 -20.10 -26.06
N GLU A 149 -3.15 -21.39 -25.89
CA GLU A 149 -4.01 -22.46 -26.43
C GLU A 149 -5.25 -22.76 -25.56
N ARG A 150 -5.27 -22.24 -24.33
CA ARG A 150 -6.32 -22.46 -23.33
C ARG A 150 -6.73 -21.15 -22.68
N LYS A 151 -7.36 -21.23 -21.51
CA LYS A 151 -7.80 -20.07 -20.74
C LYS A 151 -6.62 -19.21 -20.31
N ILE A 152 -6.84 -17.89 -20.36
CA ILE A 152 -5.89 -16.91 -19.85
C ILE A 152 -6.38 -16.39 -18.51
N VAL A 153 -5.52 -16.37 -17.50
CA VAL A 153 -5.75 -15.67 -16.24
C VAL A 153 -4.75 -14.53 -16.15
N ILE A 154 -5.21 -13.29 -16.19
CA ILE A 154 -4.34 -12.11 -16.13
C ILE A 154 -4.62 -11.31 -14.86
N SER A 155 -3.57 -11.02 -14.10
CA SER A 155 -3.65 -10.20 -12.91
C SER A 155 -2.90 -8.88 -13.07
N THR A 156 -3.56 -7.79 -12.70
CA THR A 156 -2.98 -6.44 -12.71
C THR A 156 -3.61 -5.58 -11.60
N PHE A 157 -3.15 -4.35 -11.44
CA PHE A 157 -3.77 -3.39 -10.53
C PHE A 157 -5.13 -2.96 -11.07
N ALA A 158 -6.18 -3.08 -10.26
CA ALA A 158 -7.54 -2.69 -10.66
C ALA A 158 -7.61 -1.22 -11.11
N SER A 159 -6.80 -0.35 -10.52
CA SER A 159 -6.73 1.08 -10.87
C SER A 159 -6.10 1.36 -12.24
N ASN A 160 -5.41 0.40 -12.87
CA ASN A 160 -4.77 0.62 -14.16
C ASN A 160 -5.75 0.39 -15.32
N VAL A 161 -6.68 1.34 -15.49
CA VAL A 161 -7.73 1.27 -16.52
C VAL A 161 -7.16 1.20 -17.94
N ASN A 162 -6.04 1.87 -18.20
CA ASN A 162 -5.35 1.80 -19.49
C ASN A 162 -4.90 0.36 -19.80
N ARG A 163 -4.35 -0.34 -18.81
CA ARG A 163 -3.99 -1.76 -18.93
C ARG A 163 -5.22 -2.64 -19.14
N ILE A 164 -6.30 -2.37 -18.41
CA ILE A 164 -7.57 -3.11 -18.57
C ILE A 164 -8.10 -2.95 -20.00
N GLN A 165 -8.06 -1.74 -20.57
CA GLN A 165 -8.47 -1.54 -21.96
C GLN A 165 -7.61 -2.34 -22.95
N GLN A 166 -6.29 -2.42 -22.73
CA GLN A 166 -5.42 -3.24 -23.57
C GLN A 166 -5.77 -4.74 -23.48
N ILE A 167 -6.09 -5.22 -22.28
CA ILE A 167 -6.54 -6.59 -22.05
C ILE A 167 -7.87 -6.87 -22.76
N VAL A 168 -8.80 -5.92 -22.70
CA VAL A 168 -10.08 -5.99 -23.44
C VAL A 168 -9.81 -6.05 -24.95
N ASN A 169 -8.96 -5.18 -25.47
CA ASN A 169 -8.63 -5.17 -26.90
C ASN A 169 -8.00 -6.49 -27.36
N ALA A 170 -7.07 -7.05 -26.58
CA ALA A 170 -6.44 -8.34 -26.87
C ALA A 170 -7.45 -9.50 -26.81
N ALA A 171 -8.39 -9.46 -25.87
CA ALA A 171 -9.46 -10.45 -25.78
C ALA A 171 -10.42 -10.34 -26.99
N ILE A 172 -10.75 -9.13 -27.45
CA ILE A 172 -11.53 -8.93 -28.68
C ILE A 172 -10.78 -9.51 -29.90
N ALA A 173 -9.49 -9.18 -30.05
CA ALA A 173 -8.67 -9.65 -31.16
C ALA A 173 -8.52 -11.18 -31.23
N THR A 174 -8.66 -11.85 -30.08
CA THR A 174 -8.57 -13.31 -29.96
C THR A 174 -9.92 -14.00 -29.76
N ASN A 175 -11.03 -13.27 -29.94
CA ASN A 175 -12.41 -13.75 -29.79
C ASN A 175 -12.69 -14.43 -28.43
N ARG A 176 -12.19 -13.80 -27.35
CA ARG A 176 -12.37 -14.28 -25.98
C ARG A 176 -13.33 -13.41 -25.20
N LYS A 177 -14.12 -14.06 -24.35
CA LYS A 177 -15.00 -13.45 -23.36
C LYS A 177 -14.25 -13.20 -22.04
N LEU A 178 -14.67 -12.18 -21.30
CA LEU A 178 -13.95 -11.65 -20.14
C LEU A 178 -14.73 -11.87 -18.84
N ALA A 179 -14.13 -12.57 -17.87
CA ALA A 179 -14.67 -12.71 -16.52
C ALA A 179 -13.83 -11.88 -15.53
N LEU A 180 -14.49 -11.05 -14.71
CA LEU A 180 -13.83 -10.21 -13.71
C LEU A 180 -13.83 -10.90 -12.34
N LEU A 181 -12.66 -11.00 -11.69
CA LEU A 181 -12.54 -11.59 -10.36
C LEU A 181 -11.92 -10.62 -9.33
N GLY A 182 -12.71 -10.34 -8.30
CA GLY A 182 -12.33 -9.52 -7.15
C GLY A 182 -13.10 -8.22 -7.10
N ARG A 183 -13.63 -7.88 -5.92
CA ARG A 183 -14.52 -6.73 -5.71
C ARG A 183 -13.92 -5.41 -6.22
N SER A 184 -12.64 -5.17 -5.95
CA SER A 184 -11.97 -3.95 -6.39
C SER A 184 -11.85 -3.86 -7.92
N MET A 185 -11.62 -4.99 -8.61
CA MET A 185 -11.60 -5.01 -10.08
C MET A 185 -12.98 -4.70 -10.67
N VAL A 186 -14.02 -5.36 -10.15
CA VAL A 186 -15.42 -5.13 -10.59
C VAL A 186 -15.81 -3.67 -10.38
N ASN A 187 -15.65 -3.14 -9.15
CA ASN A 187 -16.06 -1.78 -8.84
C ASN A 187 -15.33 -0.72 -9.69
N VAL A 188 -14.03 -0.89 -9.96
CA VAL A 188 -13.27 0.07 -10.77
C VAL A 188 -13.65 -0.03 -12.25
N VAL A 189 -13.88 -1.24 -12.76
CA VAL A 189 -14.36 -1.44 -14.14
C VAL A 189 -15.74 -0.80 -14.33
N ASP A 190 -16.66 -0.98 -13.38
CA ASP A 190 -17.99 -0.36 -13.42
C ASP A 190 -17.90 1.16 -13.48
N VAL A 191 -17.08 1.79 -12.61
CA VAL A 191 -16.85 3.24 -12.62
C VAL A 191 -16.21 3.69 -13.93
N ALA A 192 -15.26 2.92 -14.47
CA ALA A 192 -14.58 3.26 -15.71
C ALA A 192 -15.53 3.17 -16.92
N LEU A 193 -16.42 2.19 -16.96
CA LEU A 193 -17.47 2.07 -17.98
C LEU A 193 -18.47 3.22 -17.88
N GLU A 194 -19.03 3.47 -16.69
CA GLU A 194 -20.04 4.53 -16.46
C GLU A 194 -19.49 5.91 -16.84
N ARG A 195 -18.21 6.16 -16.56
CA ARG A 195 -17.57 7.46 -16.82
C ARG A 195 -16.85 7.55 -18.16
N GLY A 196 -16.86 6.50 -18.98
CA GLY A 196 -16.33 6.50 -20.34
C GLY A 196 -14.81 6.37 -20.47
N TYR A 197 -14.12 5.82 -19.47
CA TYR A 197 -12.68 5.53 -19.50
C TYR A 197 -12.34 4.13 -20.01
N LEU A 198 -13.36 3.27 -20.08
CA LEU A 198 -13.25 1.91 -20.57
C LEU A 198 -14.37 1.64 -21.56
N ASN A 199 -14.06 0.94 -22.63
CA ASN A 199 -15.02 0.49 -23.62
C ASN A 199 -14.94 -1.04 -23.74
N ILE A 200 -15.99 -1.72 -23.28
CA ILE A 200 -16.14 -3.17 -23.35
C ILE A 200 -17.47 -3.47 -24.06
N PRO A 201 -17.49 -4.30 -25.11
CA PRO A 201 -18.74 -4.79 -25.70
C PRO A 201 -19.62 -5.49 -24.66
N GLU A 202 -20.92 -5.20 -24.65
CA GLU A 202 -21.86 -5.72 -23.61
C GLU A 202 -21.86 -7.25 -23.53
N ASP A 203 -21.77 -7.93 -24.67
CA ASP A 203 -21.79 -9.39 -24.76
C ASP A 203 -20.46 -10.04 -24.37
N MET A 204 -19.42 -9.27 -24.09
CA MET A 204 -18.08 -9.76 -23.79
C MET A 204 -17.91 -10.13 -22.31
N LEU A 205 -18.61 -9.44 -21.40
CA LEU A 205 -18.50 -9.68 -19.96
C LEU A 205 -19.30 -10.92 -19.55
N LEU A 206 -18.67 -11.77 -18.74
CA LEU A 206 -19.26 -12.99 -18.20
C LEU A 206 -19.39 -12.91 -16.69
N ASP A 207 -20.45 -13.53 -16.16
CA ASP A 207 -20.46 -13.91 -14.76
C ASP A 207 -19.41 -15.01 -14.52
N ALA A 208 -18.68 -14.90 -13.41
CA ALA A 208 -17.63 -15.86 -13.08
C ALA A 208 -18.12 -17.31 -13.01
N ARG A 209 -19.41 -17.54 -12.71
CA ARG A 209 -20.05 -18.86 -12.69
C ARG A 209 -20.20 -19.46 -14.08
N GLU A 210 -20.19 -18.64 -15.13
CA GLU A 210 -20.36 -19.05 -16.53
C GLU A 210 -19.07 -19.61 -17.13
N VAL A 211 -17.91 -19.22 -16.58
CA VAL A 211 -16.56 -19.62 -17.06
C VAL A 211 -16.42 -21.12 -17.26
N LYS A 212 -17.03 -21.95 -16.39
CA LYS A 212 -16.92 -23.41 -16.45
C LYS A 212 -17.73 -24.06 -17.58
N TYR A 213 -18.61 -23.31 -18.25
CA TYR A 213 -19.48 -23.81 -19.32
C TYR A 213 -18.96 -23.45 -20.72
N LEU A 214 -17.90 -22.62 -20.81
CA LEU A 214 -17.30 -22.22 -22.08
C LEU A 214 -16.04 -23.02 -22.40
N PRO A 215 -15.68 -23.15 -23.69
CA PRO A 215 -14.37 -23.65 -24.10
C PRO A 215 -13.24 -22.82 -23.45
N PRO A 216 -12.20 -23.44 -22.86
CA PRO A 216 -11.13 -22.72 -22.17
C PRO A 216 -10.46 -21.63 -23.03
N GLU A 217 -10.22 -21.91 -24.30
CA GLU A 217 -9.62 -21.03 -25.29
C GLU A 217 -10.45 -19.78 -25.60
N GLU A 218 -11.74 -19.75 -25.22
CA GLU A 218 -12.61 -18.59 -25.40
C GLU A 218 -12.68 -17.71 -24.15
N VAL A 219 -11.91 -18.01 -23.09
CA VAL A 219 -12.04 -17.33 -21.79
C VAL A 219 -10.77 -16.59 -21.38
N VAL A 220 -10.97 -15.34 -20.95
CA VAL A 220 -10.00 -14.54 -20.18
C VAL A 220 -10.57 -14.23 -18.81
N VAL A 221 -9.78 -14.46 -17.77
CA VAL A 221 -10.10 -14.12 -16.39
C VAL A 221 -9.20 -12.96 -15.96
N LEU A 222 -9.77 -11.78 -15.78
CA LEU A 222 -9.07 -10.60 -15.28
C LEU A 222 -9.28 -10.48 -13.77
N CYS A 223 -8.20 -10.55 -13.00
CA CYS A 223 -8.30 -10.70 -11.56
C CYS A 223 -7.36 -9.81 -10.72
N THR A 224 -7.76 -9.54 -9.49
CA THR A 224 -6.90 -8.93 -8.44
C THR A 224 -5.89 -9.94 -7.88
N GLY A 225 -4.91 -9.46 -7.12
CA GLY A 225 -3.96 -10.32 -6.38
C GLY A 225 -2.54 -10.34 -6.95
N SER A 226 -2.20 -9.34 -7.75
CA SER A 226 -0.90 -9.28 -8.41
C SER A 226 0.27 -9.03 -7.44
N GLN A 227 0.01 -8.73 -6.16
CA GLN A 227 1.01 -8.43 -5.13
C GLN A 227 1.12 -9.52 -4.04
N GLY A 228 0.56 -10.71 -4.26
CA GLY A 228 0.70 -11.77 -3.25
C GLY A 228 -0.32 -11.69 -2.11
N GLU A 229 -1.37 -10.86 -2.23
CA GLU A 229 -2.33 -10.64 -1.15
C GLU A 229 -3.11 -11.94 -0.87
N PRO A 230 -3.04 -12.52 0.35
CA PRO A 230 -3.53 -13.89 0.57
C PRO A 230 -5.00 -14.14 0.23
N LEU A 231 -5.85 -13.11 0.39
CA LEU A 231 -7.29 -13.19 0.16
C LEU A 231 -7.73 -12.74 -1.24
N ALA A 232 -6.80 -12.24 -2.06
CA ALA A 232 -7.12 -11.78 -3.41
C ALA A 232 -7.40 -12.93 -4.37
N ALA A 233 -7.99 -12.60 -5.52
CA ALA A 233 -8.50 -13.58 -6.47
C ALA A 233 -7.39 -14.52 -6.99
N LEU A 234 -6.25 -13.98 -7.44
CA LEU A 234 -5.12 -14.78 -7.94
C LEU A 234 -4.57 -15.74 -6.88
N SER A 235 -4.39 -15.29 -5.64
CA SER A 235 -3.93 -16.15 -4.53
C SER A 235 -4.87 -17.32 -4.28
N ARG A 236 -6.18 -17.07 -4.31
CA ARG A 236 -7.19 -18.13 -4.14
C ARG A 236 -7.19 -19.10 -5.31
N LEU A 237 -7.00 -18.61 -6.54
CA LEU A 237 -6.88 -19.44 -7.73
C LEU A 237 -5.63 -20.32 -7.69
N ALA A 238 -4.46 -19.74 -7.38
CA ALA A 238 -3.19 -20.45 -7.25
C ALA A 238 -3.23 -21.54 -6.16
N ASN A 239 -4.00 -21.32 -5.08
CA ASN A 239 -4.20 -22.30 -4.02
C ASN A 239 -5.35 -23.31 -4.30
N GLY A 240 -6.01 -23.25 -5.46
CA GLY A 240 -7.15 -24.12 -5.78
C GLY A 240 -8.43 -23.85 -4.95
N ASN A 241 -8.50 -22.73 -4.25
CA ASN A 241 -9.55 -22.37 -3.28
C ASN A 241 -10.56 -21.33 -3.81
N HIS A 242 -10.54 -21.05 -5.11
CA HIS A 242 -11.54 -20.20 -5.74
C HIS A 242 -12.79 -21.03 -6.11
N ARG A 243 -13.99 -20.51 -5.80
CA ARG A 243 -15.24 -21.30 -5.88
C ARG A 243 -15.70 -21.58 -7.31
N GLU A 244 -15.51 -20.60 -8.20
CA GLU A 244 -16.17 -20.58 -9.52
C GLU A 244 -15.22 -20.91 -10.66
N VAL A 245 -13.94 -20.64 -10.47
CA VAL A 245 -12.90 -20.72 -11.51
C VAL A 245 -11.75 -21.54 -10.96
N LYS A 246 -11.20 -22.43 -11.77
CA LYS A 246 -10.02 -23.23 -11.47
C LYS A 246 -8.95 -23.01 -12.52
N ILE A 247 -7.70 -23.07 -12.08
CA ILE A 247 -6.54 -23.14 -12.97
C ILE A 247 -6.26 -24.63 -13.22
N LEU A 248 -6.15 -24.99 -14.49
CA LEU A 248 -5.86 -26.32 -14.97
C LEU A 248 -4.49 -26.32 -15.68
N PRO A 249 -3.89 -27.51 -15.90
CA PRO A 249 -2.67 -27.62 -16.70
C PRO A 249 -2.81 -26.92 -18.05
N ASP A 250 -1.71 -26.31 -18.49
CA ASP A 250 -1.58 -25.56 -19.75
C ASP A 250 -2.39 -24.25 -19.86
N ASP A 251 -3.18 -23.88 -18.83
CA ASP A 251 -3.73 -22.52 -18.74
C ASP A 251 -2.58 -21.50 -18.66
N THR A 252 -2.75 -20.34 -19.30
CA THR A 252 -1.74 -19.27 -19.29
C THR A 252 -2.06 -18.26 -18.19
N VAL A 253 -1.09 -17.97 -17.32
CA VAL A 253 -1.27 -17.05 -16.19
C VAL A 253 -0.28 -15.90 -16.30
N ILE A 254 -0.78 -14.67 -16.40
CA ILE A 254 0.01 -13.47 -16.67
C ILE A 254 -0.03 -12.56 -15.45
N LEU A 255 1.13 -12.27 -14.86
CA LEU A 255 1.27 -11.25 -13.83
C LEU A 255 1.70 -9.94 -14.50
N ALA A 256 0.72 -9.13 -14.88
CA ALA A 256 0.91 -7.84 -15.54
C ALA A 256 1.18 -6.70 -14.54
N SER A 257 2.06 -6.96 -13.57
CA SER A 257 2.55 -6.03 -12.56
C SER A 257 3.96 -6.41 -12.11
N SER A 258 4.66 -5.48 -11.46
CA SER A 258 5.89 -5.80 -10.72
C SER A 258 5.60 -5.87 -9.22
N PRO A 259 6.26 -6.76 -8.47
CA PRO A 259 6.16 -6.77 -7.01
C PRO A 259 6.59 -5.43 -6.43
N ILE A 260 5.76 -4.87 -5.56
CA ILE A 260 6.10 -3.73 -4.71
C ILE A 260 7.11 -4.23 -3.66
N PRO A 261 8.15 -3.44 -3.32
CA PRO A 261 9.11 -3.80 -2.28
C PRO A 261 8.44 -4.31 -0.99
N GLY A 262 8.83 -5.51 -0.55
CA GLY A 262 8.25 -6.20 0.61
C GLY A 262 7.23 -7.30 0.26
N ASN A 263 6.65 -7.27 -0.94
CA ASN A 263 5.65 -8.24 -1.40
C ASN A 263 6.23 -9.41 -2.20
N GLU A 264 7.55 -9.42 -2.45
CA GLU A 264 8.22 -10.39 -3.33
C GLU A 264 7.95 -11.83 -2.89
N LYS A 265 8.01 -12.11 -1.58
CA LYS A 265 7.75 -13.44 -1.03
C LYS A 265 6.32 -13.92 -1.30
N GLY A 266 5.34 -13.03 -1.23
CA GLY A 266 3.94 -13.34 -1.51
C GLY A 266 3.75 -13.69 -2.98
N VAL A 267 4.33 -12.90 -3.87
CA VAL A 267 4.28 -13.13 -5.32
C VAL A 267 4.99 -14.43 -5.71
N SER A 268 6.20 -14.68 -5.21
CA SER A 268 6.92 -15.94 -5.46
C SER A 268 6.11 -17.16 -5.07
N ARG A 269 5.43 -17.14 -3.90
CA ARG A 269 4.59 -18.25 -3.47
C ARG A 269 3.41 -18.51 -4.42
N ILE A 270 2.76 -17.45 -4.93
CA ILE A 270 1.70 -17.61 -5.93
C ILE A 270 2.28 -18.28 -7.18
N VAL A 271 3.41 -17.77 -7.70
CA VAL A 271 4.06 -18.30 -8.90
C VAL A 271 4.43 -19.78 -8.72
N ASP A 272 5.03 -20.16 -7.60
CA ASP A 272 5.35 -21.56 -7.29
C ASP A 272 4.11 -22.44 -7.32
N ASN A 273 3.01 -21.99 -6.69
CA ASN A 273 1.76 -22.75 -6.65
C ASN A 273 1.13 -22.87 -8.05
N LEU A 274 1.21 -21.81 -8.88
CA LEU A 274 0.74 -21.85 -10.27
C LEU A 274 1.53 -22.87 -11.11
N PHE A 275 2.86 -22.93 -10.94
CA PHE A 275 3.68 -23.95 -11.59
C PHE A 275 3.34 -25.37 -11.10
N GLN A 276 3.07 -25.55 -9.81
CA GLN A 276 2.62 -26.85 -9.28
C GLN A 276 1.28 -27.31 -9.88
N LEU A 277 0.41 -26.38 -10.28
CA LEU A 277 -0.84 -26.68 -11.00
C LEU A 277 -0.63 -26.98 -12.49
N GLY A 278 0.60 -26.88 -13.00
CA GLY A 278 0.94 -27.10 -14.41
C GLY A 278 0.59 -25.94 -15.34
N ALA A 279 0.40 -24.72 -14.80
CA ALA A 279 0.11 -23.53 -15.60
C ALA A 279 1.36 -22.99 -16.32
N LYS A 280 1.15 -22.35 -17.48
CA LYS A 280 2.17 -21.56 -18.18
C LYS A 280 2.20 -20.15 -17.59
N VAL A 281 3.20 -19.82 -16.76
CA VAL A 281 3.23 -18.56 -16.00
C VAL A 281 4.16 -17.53 -16.65
N ILE A 282 3.61 -16.36 -17.01
CA ILE A 282 4.37 -15.19 -17.47
C ILE A 282 4.50 -14.21 -16.29
N TYR A 283 5.69 -14.13 -15.72
CA TYR A 283 6.00 -13.29 -14.55
C TYR A 283 7.47 -12.83 -14.59
N GLY A 284 7.78 -11.78 -13.84
CA GLY A 284 9.15 -11.26 -13.74
C GLY A 284 9.22 -9.74 -13.91
N SER A 285 10.44 -9.21 -13.98
CA SER A 285 10.64 -7.77 -14.18
C SER A 285 10.07 -7.31 -15.52
N SER A 286 9.70 -6.03 -15.58
CA SER A 286 9.33 -5.33 -16.82
C SER A 286 10.31 -5.58 -17.97
N SER A 287 11.61 -5.58 -17.67
CA SER A 287 12.67 -5.79 -18.67
C SER A 287 12.72 -7.22 -19.21
N HIS A 288 12.20 -8.20 -18.46
CA HIS A 288 12.20 -9.61 -18.86
C HIS A 288 10.91 -9.99 -19.59
N THR A 289 9.76 -9.52 -19.11
CA THR A 289 8.45 -9.95 -19.63
C THR A 289 7.81 -8.97 -20.59
N GLY A 290 8.14 -7.68 -20.50
CA GLY A 290 7.40 -6.62 -21.19
C GLY A 290 5.96 -6.42 -20.71
N MET A 291 5.48 -7.17 -19.69
CA MET A 291 4.08 -7.18 -19.25
C MET A 291 3.69 -6.04 -18.29
N HIS A 292 4.65 -5.17 -17.96
CA HIS A 292 4.44 -4.06 -17.06
C HIS A 292 5.42 -2.94 -17.36
N VAL A 293 4.96 -1.70 -17.24
CA VAL A 293 5.81 -0.51 -17.13
C VAL A 293 5.37 0.25 -15.88
N SER A 294 6.31 0.96 -15.26
CA SER A 294 5.98 1.73 -14.06
C SER A 294 5.03 2.89 -14.40
N GLY A 295 4.22 3.28 -13.43
CA GLY A 295 3.49 4.55 -13.48
C GLY A 295 4.41 5.76 -13.25
N HIS A 296 5.56 5.56 -12.60
CA HIS A 296 6.46 6.63 -12.16
C HIS A 296 7.63 6.84 -13.14
N GLY A 297 8.03 8.09 -13.34
CA GLY A 297 9.11 8.49 -14.23
C GLY A 297 10.49 8.01 -13.78
N HIS A 298 11.31 7.53 -14.73
CA HIS A 298 12.72 7.25 -14.51
C HIS A 298 13.55 8.55 -14.51
N GLN A 299 14.87 8.45 -14.30
CA GLN A 299 15.74 9.62 -14.16
C GLN A 299 15.61 10.67 -15.27
N GLU A 300 15.44 10.27 -16.53
CA GLU A 300 15.28 11.23 -17.62
C GLU A 300 13.91 11.93 -17.59
N ASP A 301 12.85 11.24 -17.16
CA ASP A 301 11.52 11.84 -16.95
C ASP A 301 11.57 12.90 -15.84
N LEU A 302 12.22 12.57 -14.72
CA LEU A 302 12.38 13.47 -13.58
C LEU A 302 13.20 14.71 -13.97
N LYS A 303 14.31 14.52 -14.69
CA LYS A 303 15.13 15.61 -15.23
C LYS A 303 14.37 16.48 -16.23
N LEU A 304 13.51 15.88 -17.06
CA LEU A 304 12.66 16.63 -17.99
C LEU A 304 11.69 17.53 -17.22
N MET A 305 11.00 17.01 -16.19
CA MET A 305 10.11 17.82 -15.34
C MET A 305 10.86 18.99 -14.69
N LEU A 306 12.03 18.72 -14.09
CA LEU A 306 12.90 19.75 -13.49
C LEU A 306 13.32 20.82 -14.50
N THR A 307 13.65 20.41 -15.73
CA THR A 307 14.09 21.31 -16.81
C THR A 307 12.95 22.17 -17.33
N LEU A 308 11.73 21.63 -17.42
CA LEU A 308 10.53 22.37 -17.80
C LEU A 308 10.18 23.41 -16.73
N MET A 309 10.20 23.02 -15.46
CA MET A 309 9.74 23.85 -14.33
C MET A 309 10.76 24.89 -13.87
N LYS A 310 12.08 24.65 -14.04
CA LYS A 310 13.18 25.54 -13.63
C LYS A 310 13.03 26.10 -12.20
N PRO A 311 12.84 25.25 -11.18
CA PRO A 311 12.48 25.74 -9.85
C PRO A 311 13.63 26.44 -9.13
N LYS A 312 13.32 27.49 -8.35
CA LYS A 312 14.28 28.12 -7.44
C LYS A 312 14.65 27.21 -6.27
N PHE A 313 13.67 26.51 -5.68
CA PHE A 313 13.83 25.53 -4.62
C PHE A 313 13.16 24.21 -4.97
N PHE A 314 13.69 23.11 -4.45
CA PHE A 314 13.21 21.77 -4.76
C PHE A 314 12.90 20.96 -3.50
N ILE A 315 11.76 20.28 -3.50
CA ILE A 315 11.33 19.38 -2.43
C ILE A 315 10.99 18.02 -3.06
N PRO A 316 11.90 17.02 -3.00
CA PRO A 316 11.56 15.67 -3.41
C PRO A 316 10.53 15.06 -2.43
N ILE A 317 9.48 14.45 -2.96
CA ILE A 317 8.43 13.74 -2.22
C ILE A 317 8.21 12.34 -2.80
N HIS A 318 7.24 11.60 -2.25
CA HIS A 318 6.79 10.29 -2.76
C HIS A 318 7.95 9.30 -2.99
N GLY A 319 8.67 8.98 -1.91
CA GLY A 319 9.81 8.06 -1.95
C GLY A 319 10.48 7.90 -0.59
N GLU A 320 11.22 6.79 -0.42
CA GLU A 320 12.07 6.57 0.74
C GLU A 320 13.33 7.47 0.69
N PHE A 321 14.03 7.63 1.82
CA PHE A 321 15.15 8.58 1.92
C PHE A 321 16.20 8.45 0.80
N ARG A 322 16.54 7.22 0.38
CA ARG A 322 17.48 6.97 -0.73
C ARG A 322 16.96 7.57 -2.06
N MET A 323 15.66 7.45 -2.33
CA MET A 323 15.00 7.94 -3.53
C MET A 323 14.99 9.48 -3.53
N LEU A 324 14.62 10.08 -2.39
CA LEU A 324 14.64 11.54 -2.22
C LEU A 324 16.06 12.10 -2.40
N HIS A 325 17.05 11.39 -1.87
CA HIS A 325 18.45 11.76 -2.01
C HIS A 325 18.93 11.70 -3.46
N GLN A 326 18.60 10.62 -4.20
CA GLN A 326 18.94 10.53 -5.62
C GLN A 326 18.25 11.61 -6.43
N HIS A 327 16.97 11.89 -6.16
CA HIS A 327 16.24 12.93 -6.88
C HIS A 327 16.84 14.33 -6.65
N ARG A 328 17.35 14.62 -5.44
CA ARG A 328 18.15 15.84 -5.21
C ARG A 328 19.35 15.92 -6.14
N LEU A 329 20.09 14.83 -6.33
CA LEU A 329 21.27 14.82 -7.22
C LEU A 329 20.87 15.06 -8.68
N LEU A 330 19.74 14.50 -9.12
CA LEU A 330 19.18 14.79 -10.44
C LEU A 330 18.83 16.26 -10.60
N ALA A 331 18.15 16.87 -9.61
CA ALA A 331 17.81 18.29 -9.60
C ALA A 331 19.05 19.19 -9.70
N GLU A 332 20.10 18.89 -8.92
CA GLU A 332 21.37 19.62 -8.99
C GLU A 332 22.05 19.47 -10.36
N SER A 333 21.93 18.31 -11.00
CA SER A 333 22.53 18.05 -12.33
C SER A 333 21.90 18.85 -13.47
N VAL A 334 20.65 19.31 -13.31
CA VAL A 334 19.91 20.08 -14.32
C VAL A 334 19.69 21.55 -13.94
N GLY A 335 20.42 22.04 -12.93
CA GLY A 335 20.53 23.47 -12.66
C GLY A 335 19.85 23.98 -11.38
N VAL A 336 19.26 23.12 -10.56
CA VAL A 336 18.84 23.52 -9.21
C VAL A 336 20.10 23.79 -8.37
N LYS A 337 20.19 24.95 -7.72
CA LYS A 337 21.38 25.34 -6.97
C LYS A 337 21.63 24.38 -5.79
N ARG A 338 22.89 24.04 -5.55
CA ARG A 338 23.28 23.32 -4.33
C ARG A 338 22.82 24.08 -3.09
N GLY A 339 22.22 23.37 -2.14
CA GLY A 339 21.63 23.95 -0.93
C GLY A 339 20.20 24.50 -1.10
N HIS A 340 19.62 24.45 -2.31
CA HIS A 340 18.22 24.85 -2.54
C HIS A 340 17.24 23.65 -2.55
N THR A 341 17.71 22.46 -2.17
CA THR A 341 16.88 21.26 -2.07
C THR A 341 16.64 20.88 -0.62
N PHE A 342 15.39 20.66 -0.24
CA PHE A 342 14.98 20.27 1.10
C PHE A 342 14.47 18.83 1.12
N ILE A 343 15.26 17.90 1.65
CA ILE A 343 14.81 16.52 1.89
C ILE A 343 14.12 16.50 3.25
N MET A 344 12.79 16.35 3.25
CA MET A 344 11.94 16.49 4.43
C MET A 344 11.53 15.13 5.01
N LYS A 345 11.26 15.11 6.31
CA LYS A 345 10.49 14.03 6.96
C LYS A 345 9.04 14.47 7.16
N ASN A 346 8.13 13.52 7.32
CA ASN A 346 6.76 13.81 7.73
C ASN A 346 6.76 14.68 8.99
N GLY A 347 6.04 15.80 8.94
CA GLY A 347 5.96 16.80 10.01
C GLY A 347 7.01 17.91 9.95
N ASP A 348 8.05 17.82 9.12
CA ASP A 348 8.97 18.94 8.90
C ASP A 348 8.27 20.07 8.11
N VAL A 349 8.72 21.32 8.30
CA VAL A 349 8.17 22.49 7.59
C VAL A 349 9.27 23.32 6.93
N VAL A 350 9.03 23.72 5.68
CA VAL A 350 9.81 24.73 4.96
C VAL A 350 9.02 26.03 4.95
N ASP A 351 9.50 27.03 5.69
CA ASP A 351 8.95 28.37 5.71
C ASP A 351 9.57 29.19 4.57
N ILE A 352 8.74 29.96 3.86
CA ILE A 352 9.18 30.86 2.78
C ILE A 352 8.81 32.28 3.17
N GLU A 353 9.79 33.17 3.13
CA GLU A 353 9.63 34.59 3.48
C GLU A 353 10.53 35.43 2.57
N ASN A 354 9.98 36.46 1.91
CA ASN A 354 10.70 37.28 0.94
C ASN A 354 11.38 36.43 -0.15
N ALA A 355 10.65 35.44 -0.66
CA ALA A 355 11.10 34.44 -1.63
C ALA A 355 12.33 33.62 -1.20
N MET A 356 12.62 33.53 0.10
CA MET A 356 13.70 32.71 0.66
C MET A 356 13.14 31.56 1.50
N ALA A 357 13.56 30.33 1.20
CA ALA A 357 13.11 29.13 1.89
C ALA A 357 14.06 28.73 3.03
N ARG A 358 13.50 28.37 4.18
CA ARG A 358 14.24 27.84 5.35
C ARG A 358 13.45 26.72 6.02
N GLN A 359 14.13 25.68 6.46
CA GLN A 359 13.52 24.58 7.21
C GLN A 359 13.70 24.81 8.72
N THR A 360 12.74 25.50 9.35
CA THR A 360 12.91 26.04 10.72
C THR A 360 12.11 25.35 11.81
N ARG A 361 11.04 24.62 11.47
CA ARG A 361 10.12 24.07 12.49
C ARG A 361 9.52 22.73 12.08
N LYS A 362 8.78 22.14 13.03
CA LYS A 362 8.02 20.90 12.87
C LYS A 362 6.59 21.09 13.35
N VAL A 363 5.68 20.28 12.81
CA VAL A 363 4.29 20.14 13.25
C VAL A 363 4.03 18.72 13.76
N PRO A 364 3.02 18.50 14.62
CA PRO A 364 2.65 17.16 15.03
C PRO A 364 2.29 16.29 13.82
N SER A 365 2.91 15.11 13.74
CA SER A 365 2.70 14.14 12.67
C SER A 365 2.95 12.73 13.18
N GLY A 366 2.30 11.74 12.58
CA GLY A 366 2.53 10.34 12.89
C GLY A 366 1.55 9.44 12.14
N ASP A 367 1.71 8.14 12.31
CA ASP A 367 0.86 7.15 11.67
C ASP A 367 -0.36 6.85 12.54
N THR A 368 -1.51 6.68 11.90
CA THR A 368 -2.74 6.19 12.54
C THR A 368 -3.07 4.83 11.96
N TYR A 369 -3.06 3.79 12.80
CA TYR A 369 -3.38 2.43 12.40
C TYR A 369 -4.90 2.20 12.39
N VAL A 370 -5.36 1.45 11.39
CA VAL A 370 -6.76 1.05 11.24
C VAL A 370 -6.82 -0.48 11.25
N ASP A 371 -7.56 -1.05 12.20
CA ASP A 371 -7.75 -2.50 12.34
C ASP A 371 -9.24 -2.80 12.52
N GLY A 372 -9.86 -3.41 11.52
CA GLY A 372 -11.30 -3.66 11.48
C GLY A 372 -12.13 -2.36 11.57
N ILE A 373 -12.85 -2.20 12.68
CA ILE A 373 -13.74 -1.05 12.93
C ILE A 373 -13.02 0.06 13.72
N GLY A 374 -11.92 -0.27 14.40
CA GLY A 374 -11.17 0.65 15.26
C GLY A 374 -10.22 1.55 14.45
N ILE A 375 -10.38 2.87 14.57
CA ILE A 375 -9.43 3.87 14.05
C ILE A 375 -8.59 4.34 15.22
N GLY A 376 -7.27 4.11 15.18
CA GLY A 376 -6.35 4.56 16.24
C GLY A 376 -6.39 3.74 17.54
N GLU A 377 -7.19 2.67 17.60
CA GLU A 377 -7.23 1.76 18.77
C GLU A 377 -5.99 0.85 18.85
N VAL A 378 -5.25 0.72 17.75
CA VAL A 378 -3.96 0.03 17.75
C VAL A 378 -2.87 1.04 18.10
N GLU A 379 -2.72 1.30 19.40
CA GLU A 379 -1.57 2.07 19.90
C GLU A 379 -0.26 1.31 19.65
N GLY A 380 0.87 2.02 19.62
CA GLY A 380 2.20 1.40 19.46
C GLY A 380 2.49 0.30 20.49
N ILE A 381 1.85 0.36 21.66
CA ILE A 381 1.90 -0.69 22.70
C ILE A 381 1.29 -2.00 22.19
N VAL A 382 0.13 -1.96 21.53
CA VAL A 382 -0.55 -3.14 21.00
C VAL A 382 0.28 -3.83 19.92
N LEU A 383 0.92 -3.07 19.03
CA LEU A 383 1.81 -3.63 18.01
C LEU A 383 3.06 -4.26 18.62
N ARG A 384 3.67 -3.61 19.62
CA ARG A 384 4.82 -4.17 20.34
C ARG A 384 4.46 -5.48 21.02
N ASP A 385 3.30 -5.53 21.66
CA ASP A 385 2.80 -6.71 22.36
C ASP A 385 2.51 -7.85 21.36
N ARG A 386 1.84 -7.56 20.23
CA ARG A 386 1.65 -8.52 19.11
C ARG A 386 2.98 -9.06 18.57
N LYS A 387 3.98 -8.19 18.39
CA LYS A 387 5.31 -8.59 17.91
C LYS A 387 5.96 -9.57 18.89
N GLN A 388 6.00 -9.23 20.18
CA GLN A 388 6.56 -10.11 21.20
C GLN A 388 5.84 -11.47 21.26
N LEU A 389 4.51 -11.48 21.18
CA LEU A 389 3.73 -12.71 21.12
C LEU A 389 4.07 -13.56 19.88
N SER A 390 4.30 -12.93 18.73
CA SER A 390 4.62 -13.64 17.48
C SER A 390 6.03 -14.23 17.44
N GLU A 391 7.00 -13.58 18.09
CA GLU A 391 8.41 -13.98 18.09
C GLU A 391 8.73 -14.99 19.21
N ASP A 392 8.23 -14.72 20.42
CA ASP A 392 8.62 -15.43 21.64
C ASP A 392 7.43 -16.13 22.36
N GLY A 393 6.19 -15.95 21.90
CA GLY A 393 5.01 -16.52 22.58
C GLY A 393 4.73 -15.89 23.95
N MET A 394 3.94 -16.59 24.77
CA MET A 394 3.55 -16.12 26.10
C MET A 394 3.39 -17.21 27.14
N LEU A 395 3.52 -16.81 28.41
CA LEU A 395 3.12 -17.55 29.59
C LEU A 395 2.15 -16.72 30.43
N VAL A 396 1.04 -17.34 30.82
CA VAL A 396 0.08 -16.82 31.79
C VAL A 396 0.24 -17.63 33.06
N ILE A 397 0.51 -16.96 34.19
CA ILE A 397 0.72 -17.59 35.49
C ILE A 397 -0.43 -17.16 36.39
N VAL A 398 -1.31 -18.09 36.77
CA VAL A 398 -2.46 -17.84 37.63
C VAL A 398 -2.11 -18.25 39.05
N ILE A 399 -2.28 -17.33 39.99
CA ILE A 399 -1.95 -17.51 41.40
C ILE A 399 -3.16 -17.08 42.23
N THR A 400 -3.55 -17.92 43.18
CA THR A 400 -4.65 -17.62 44.11
C THR A 400 -4.10 -17.49 45.52
N LEU A 401 -4.21 -16.31 46.11
CA LEU A 401 -3.72 -16.01 47.47
C LEU A 401 -4.88 -15.69 48.40
N ASN A 402 -4.73 -16.06 49.67
CA ASN A 402 -5.64 -15.66 50.73
C ASN A 402 -5.36 -14.22 51.13
N LYS A 403 -6.39 -13.39 51.14
CA LYS A 403 -6.28 -11.95 51.41
C LYS A 403 -5.78 -11.64 52.82
N ILE A 404 -6.05 -12.52 53.79
CA ILE A 404 -5.74 -12.28 55.21
C ILE A 404 -4.25 -12.55 55.47
N ASP A 405 -3.82 -13.80 55.29
CA ASP A 405 -2.48 -14.27 55.64
C ASP A 405 -1.49 -14.25 54.45
N GLY A 406 -1.98 -14.03 53.23
CA GLY A 406 -1.16 -14.05 52.02
C GLY A 406 -0.84 -15.46 51.50
N ALA A 407 -1.31 -16.51 52.17
CA ALA A 407 -0.96 -17.88 51.83
C ALA A 407 -1.57 -18.31 50.48
N PHE A 408 -0.90 -19.24 49.80
CA PHE A 408 -1.45 -19.87 48.60
C PHE A 408 -2.72 -20.68 48.93
N ILE A 409 -3.82 -20.35 48.26
CA ILE A 409 -5.06 -21.14 48.33
C ILE A 409 -4.97 -22.33 47.37
N SER A 410 -4.34 -22.11 46.21
CA SER A 410 -4.11 -23.13 45.19
C SER A 410 -2.69 -23.02 44.65
N GLU A 411 -2.24 -24.11 44.03
CA GLU A 411 -0.95 -24.08 43.35
C GLU A 411 -0.94 -23.10 42.18
N PRO A 412 0.20 -22.42 41.92
CA PRO A 412 0.35 -21.64 40.71
C PRO A 412 0.13 -22.52 39.49
N ASP A 413 -0.73 -22.06 38.59
CA ASP A 413 -1.00 -22.74 37.32
C ASP A 413 -0.43 -21.90 36.17
N THR A 414 0.37 -22.51 35.31
CA THR A 414 1.05 -21.81 34.22
C THR A 414 0.62 -22.36 32.88
N ILE A 415 0.03 -21.49 32.07
CA ILE A 415 -0.45 -21.79 30.73
C ILE A 415 0.46 -21.11 29.71
N SER A 416 0.95 -21.86 28.72
CA SER A 416 1.80 -21.34 27.66
C SER A 416 1.15 -21.43 26.28
N ARG A 417 1.43 -20.44 25.42
CA ARG A 417 1.01 -20.38 24.01
C ARG A 417 2.15 -19.84 23.15
N GLY A 418 2.48 -20.56 22.07
CA GLY A 418 3.48 -20.12 21.09
C GLY A 418 4.95 -20.11 21.55
N PHE A 419 5.25 -20.45 22.81
CA PHE A 419 6.60 -20.34 23.38
C PHE A 419 7.45 -21.60 23.20
N VAL A 420 6.97 -22.79 23.60
CA VAL A 420 7.71 -24.08 23.54
C VAL A 420 6.74 -25.24 23.24
N TYR A 421 7.20 -26.27 22.50
CA TYR A 421 6.41 -27.43 22.06
C TYR A 421 6.36 -28.55 23.12
N ALA A 422 5.27 -29.33 23.12
CA ALA A 422 4.74 -30.12 24.25
C ALA A 422 5.62 -31.24 24.86
N LYS A 423 6.79 -31.62 24.32
CA LYS A 423 7.55 -32.78 24.85
C LYS A 423 8.51 -32.45 26.00
N ASP A 424 8.99 -31.22 26.10
CA ASP A 424 9.83 -30.73 27.23
C ASP A 424 9.05 -29.75 28.15
N PHE A 425 7.72 -29.79 28.06
CA PHE A 425 6.79 -28.76 28.53
C PHE A 425 6.47 -28.85 30.04
N GLU A 426 6.25 -30.06 30.55
CA GLU A 426 5.79 -30.26 31.93
C GLU A 426 6.88 -29.94 32.96
N GLU A 427 8.12 -30.37 32.71
CA GLU A 427 9.22 -30.13 33.66
C GLU A 427 9.58 -28.65 33.74
N LEU A 428 9.62 -27.96 32.59
CA LEU A 428 9.90 -26.52 32.54
C LEU A 428 8.82 -25.73 33.29
N LEU A 429 7.53 -26.04 33.06
CA LEU A 429 6.42 -25.37 33.73
C LEU A 429 6.35 -25.70 35.23
N THR A 430 6.65 -26.93 35.61
CA THR A 430 6.74 -27.33 37.03
C THR A 430 7.82 -26.50 37.73
N LYS A 431 9.00 -26.34 37.12
CA LYS A 431 10.07 -25.49 37.65
C LYS A 431 9.68 -24.01 37.70
N VAL A 432 8.91 -23.52 36.72
CA VAL A 432 8.35 -22.15 36.76
C VAL A 432 7.40 -22.01 37.95
N ASN A 433 6.50 -22.96 38.18
CA ASN A 433 5.57 -22.92 39.31
C ASN A 433 6.30 -22.97 40.66
N ILE A 434 7.35 -23.80 40.78
CA ILE A 434 8.22 -23.85 41.97
C ILE A 434 8.89 -22.50 42.19
N LEU A 435 9.52 -21.93 41.16
CA LEU A 435 10.19 -20.64 41.23
C LEU A 435 9.23 -19.50 41.63
N VAL A 436 7.99 -19.53 41.13
CA VAL A 436 6.95 -18.56 41.50
C VAL A 436 6.61 -18.66 42.98
N LYS A 437 6.47 -19.88 43.53
CA LYS A 437 6.23 -20.08 44.96
C LYS A 437 7.38 -19.56 45.81
N GLU A 438 8.61 -19.94 45.46
CA GLU A 438 9.81 -19.50 46.15
C GLU A 438 9.89 -17.97 46.18
N THR A 439 9.71 -17.34 45.02
CA THR A 439 9.72 -15.87 44.89
C THR A 439 8.66 -15.19 45.76
N ILE A 440 7.44 -15.75 45.84
CA ILE A 440 6.37 -15.16 46.65
C ILE A 440 6.62 -15.38 48.14
N ASN A 441 7.03 -16.59 48.54
CA ASN A 441 7.28 -16.92 49.95
C ASN A 441 8.41 -16.06 50.51
N GLU A 442 9.53 -15.92 49.78
CA GLU A 442 10.64 -15.04 50.18
C GLU A 442 10.18 -13.59 50.40
N LEU A 443 9.36 -13.06 49.47
CA LEU A 443 8.83 -11.70 49.59
C LEU A 443 7.83 -11.54 50.73
N GLN A 444 7.06 -12.58 51.05
CA GLN A 444 6.09 -12.56 52.15
C GLN A 444 6.74 -12.72 53.52
N GLU A 445 7.86 -13.45 53.62
CA GLU A 445 8.66 -13.56 54.85
C GLU A 445 9.30 -12.22 55.25
N GLU A 446 9.74 -11.42 54.28
CA GLU A 446 10.32 -10.09 54.54
C GLU A 446 9.29 -9.05 54.98
N SER A 447 8.12 -9.01 54.32
CA SER A 447 6.93 -8.22 54.71
C SER A 447 5.82 -8.36 53.67
N LYS A 448 4.55 -8.20 54.05
CA LYS A 448 3.41 -8.29 53.10
C LYS A 448 3.53 -7.25 51.98
N GLN A 449 4.00 -7.69 50.81
CA GLN A 449 4.22 -6.83 49.65
C GLN A 449 2.92 -6.55 48.88
N PRO A 450 2.79 -5.34 48.28
CA PRO A 450 1.71 -5.07 47.34
C PRO A 450 1.73 -5.99 46.10
N ILE A 451 0.55 -6.31 45.57
CA ILE A 451 0.37 -7.18 44.37
C ILE A 451 1.26 -6.74 43.19
N HIS A 452 1.41 -5.44 42.95
CA HIS A 452 2.22 -4.93 41.84
C HIS A 452 3.72 -5.26 41.98
N VAL A 453 4.22 -5.36 43.22
CA VAL A 453 5.60 -5.78 43.52
C VAL A 453 5.74 -7.28 43.24
N LEU A 454 4.82 -8.10 43.76
CA LEU A 454 4.80 -9.55 43.49
C LEU A 454 4.79 -9.84 41.98
N LYS A 455 3.91 -9.18 41.21
CA LYS A 455 3.85 -9.31 39.75
C LYS A 455 5.17 -8.94 39.07
N ARG A 456 5.87 -7.90 39.54
CA ARG A 456 7.16 -7.47 38.98
C ARG A 456 8.25 -8.50 39.25
N GLU A 457 8.34 -8.98 40.48
CA GLU A 457 9.38 -9.94 40.89
C GLU A 457 9.19 -11.30 40.23
N ILE A 458 7.95 -11.79 40.13
CA ILE A 458 7.61 -13.00 39.38
C ILE A 458 8.06 -12.87 37.91
N LYS A 459 7.74 -11.75 37.24
CA LYS A 459 8.18 -11.52 35.86
C LYS A 459 9.70 -11.53 35.74
N ARG A 460 10.42 -10.95 36.70
CA ARG A 460 11.89 -10.89 36.72
C ARG A 460 12.50 -12.27 36.89
N ALA A 461 12.11 -13.01 37.93
CA ALA A 461 12.63 -14.33 38.26
C ALA A 461 12.33 -15.34 37.14
N VAL A 462 11.06 -15.43 36.72
CA VAL A 462 10.65 -16.34 35.64
C VAL A 462 11.30 -15.93 34.31
N GLY A 463 11.38 -14.63 34.01
CA GLY A 463 12.02 -14.15 32.78
C GLY A 463 13.50 -14.50 32.70
N GLN A 464 14.24 -14.37 33.80
CA GLN A 464 15.66 -14.74 33.89
C GLN A 464 15.85 -16.25 33.74
N TYR A 465 15.02 -17.05 34.41
CA TYR A 465 15.05 -18.51 34.30
C TYR A 465 14.77 -18.97 32.87
N LEU A 466 13.67 -18.50 32.27
CA LEU A 466 13.28 -18.86 30.90
C LEU A 466 14.35 -18.44 29.88
N PHE A 467 14.92 -17.25 30.01
CA PHE A 467 16.00 -16.82 29.11
C PHE A 467 17.27 -17.68 29.27
N THR A 468 17.57 -18.12 30.49
CA THR A 468 18.73 -18.99 30.73
C THR A 468 18.55 -20.36 30.07
N GLN A 469 17.36 -20.95 30.20
CA GLN A 469 17.05 -22.27 29.67
C GLN A 469 16.80 -22.28 28.16
N THR A 470 16.13 -21.24 27.63
CA THR A 470 15.58 -21.27 26.26
C THR A 470 16.16 -20.20 25.34
N LYS A 471 16.88 -19.21 25.89
CA LYS A 471 17.37 -18.00 25.18
C LYS A 471 16.25 -17.16 24.53
N ARG A 472 15.01 -17.38 24.94
CA ARG A 472 13.81 -16.66 24.47
C ARG A 472 13.22 -15.79 25.59
N LYS A 473 12.44 -14.78 25.22
CA LYS A 473 11.84 -13.81 26.17
C LYS A 473 10.32 -13.70 25.99
N PRO A 474 9.57 -14.74 26.38
CA PRO A 474 8.12 -14.75 26.21
C PRO A 474 7.46 -13.63 27.00
N MET A 475 6.28 -13.24 26.57
CA MET A 475 5.44 -12.35 27.37
C MET A 475 4.96 -13.09 28.63
N ILE A 476 5.35 -12.63 29.81
CA ILE A 476 4.95 -13.23 31.09
C ILE A 476 3.84 -12.39 31.72
N LEU A 477 2.69 -13.01 31.96
CA LEU A 477 1.49 -12.39 32.54
C LEU A 477 1.08 -13.09 33.84
N PRO A 478 1.55 -12.60 35.01
CA PRO A 478 1.09 -13.08 36.30
C PRO A 478 -0.27 -12.46 36.66
N ILE A 479 -1.26 -13.32 36.86
CA ILE A 479 -2.61 -13.01 37.32
C ILE A 479 -2.70 -13.49 38.77
N ILE A 480 -2.75 -12.54 39.71
CA ILE A 480 -2.90 -12.82 41.14
C ILE A 480 -4.35 -12.50 41.51
N ILE A 481 -5.03 -13.48 42.08
CA ILE A 481 -6.41 -13.40 42.57
C ILE A 481 -6.35 -13.48 44.09
N ASP A 482 -6.73 -12.40 44.77
CA ASP A 482 -6.86 -12.37 46.23
C ASP A 482 -8.31 -12.75 46.59
N ILE A 483 -8.47 -13.83 47.36
CA ILE A 483 -9.77 -14.30 47.85
C ILE A 483 -9.84 -14.12 49.37
#